data_AF-A0A2N2XU25-F1
#
_entry.id   AF-A0A2N2XU25-F1
#
_cell.length_a   1.000
_cell.length_b   1.000
_cell.length_c   1.000
_cell.angle_alpha   90.00
_cell.angle_beta   90.00
_cell.angle_gamma   90.00
#
_symmetry.space_group_name_H-M   'P 1'
#
loop_
_entity.id
_entity.type
_entity.pdbx_description
1 polymer ?
#
loop_
_entity_poly.entity_id
_entity_poly.type
_entity_poly.pdbx_seq_one_letter_code
_entity_poly.pdbx_strand_id
1 'polypeptide(L)'
;MKLILYIILFSITFNVLAQKWPKEQIIETDSSTIKIIRNSSYKEFRETYKYKDSIRYIVWYIDDTTQIHSERWLRKNYKSFNISREYNKDGALMYEWDHNNGTCIVNKTLYPYHYLLEEMKIKADSLIINTYGKAFFDKHIKFEFNCFAYFGHWKTINTETFYTHDYLGSWMEPLKSKPNSFLFSRVLKSLFFIQRTYFSCK
;
A
#
# COMPACT_ATOMS: atom_id res chain seq x y z
N MET A 1 32.64 25.19 35.49
CA MET A 1 31.93 23.90 35.58
C MET A 1 30.62 23.87 34.78
N LYS A 2 29.71 24.86 34.92
CA LYS A 2 28.44 24.90 34.15
C LYS A 2 28.62 24.95 32.63
N LEU A 3 29.60 25.70 32.11
CA LEU A 3 29.86 25.83 30.65
C LEU A 3 30.29 24.51 30.00
N ILE A 4 31.13 23.72 30.68
CA ILE A 4 31.59 22.42 30.20
C ILE A 4 30.42 21.42 30.14
N LEU A 5 29.52 21.46 31.13
CA LEU A 5 28.33 20.64 31.15
C LEU A 5 27.40 20.95 29.96
N TYR A 6 27.22 22.23 29.61
CA TYR A 6 26.44 22.64 28.43
C TYR A 6 27.07 22.20 27.12
N ILE A 7 28.40 22.24 26.99
CA ILE A 7 29.11 21.79 25.78
C ILE A 7 28.97 20.27 25.61
N ILE A 8 29.07 19.50 26.69
CA ILE A 8 28.88 18.04 26.65
C ILE A 8 27.43 17.69 26.29
N LEU A 9 26.44 18.34 26.92
CA LEU A 9 25.02 18.16 26.60
C LEU A 9 24.71 18.54 25.15
N PHE A 10 25.24 19.65 24.66
CA PHE A 10 25.10 20.08 23.26
C PHE A 10 25.75 19.09 22.29
N SER A 11 26.92 18.54 22.64
CA SER A 11 27.63 17.56 21.80
C SER A 11 26.88 16.22 21.73
N ILE A 12 26.23 15.81 22.82
CA ILE A 12 25.40 14.59 22.85
C ILE A 12 24.13 14.79 22.01
N THR A 13 23.44 15.92 22.15
CA THR A 13 22.23 16.20 21.35
C THR A 13 22.54 16.39 19.87
N PHE A 14 23.68 16.99 19.52
CA PHE A 14 24.11 17.18 18.14
C PHE A 14 24.48 15.84 17.46
N ASN A 15 25.11 14.90 18.17
CA ASN A 15 25.41 13.56 17.63
C ASN A 15 24.13 12.72 17.42
N VAL A 16 23.14 12.84 18.31
CA VAL A 16 21.83 12.19 18.14
C VAL A 16 21.06 12.79 16.95
N LEU A 17 21.21 14.10 16.70
CA LEU A 17 20.63 14.76 15.53
C LEU A 17 21.37 14.39 14.23
N ALA A 18 22.70 14.26 14.25
CA ALA A 18 23.51 13.87 13.09
C ALA A 18 23.20 12.45 12.59
N GLN A 19 22.87 11.51 13.50
CA GLN A 19 22.42 10.16 13.12
C GLN A 19 21.06 10.11 12.42
N LYS A 20 20.25 11.18 12.51
CA LYS A 20 18.92 11.28 11.88
C LYS A 20 18.93 11.86 10.47
N TRP A 21 20.07 12.28 9.94
CA TRP A 21 20.14 12.80 8.57
C TRP A 21 20.04 11.68 7.54
N PRO A 22 19.35 11.92 6.42
CA PRO A 22 19.24 10.92 5.39
C PRO A 22 20.63 10.56 4.87
N LYS A 23 21.00 9.29 5.01
CA LYS A 23 22.27 8.76 4.52
C LYS A 23 22.01 7.87 3.32
N GLU A 24 22.64 8.22 2.21
CA GLU A 24 22.67 7.42 1.01
C GLU A 24 24.01 6.69 0.92
N GLN A 25 23.95 5.39 0.61
CA GLN A 25 25.12 4.58 0.30
C GLN A 25 24.86 3.84 -1.01
N ILE A 26 25.84 3.87 -1.91
CA ILE A 26 25.83 3.14 -3.17
C ILE A 26 26.94 2.09 -3.11
N ILE A 27 26.61 0.86 -3.49
CA ILE A 27 27.55 -0.26 -3.62
C ILE A 27 27.42 -0.77 -5.05
N GLU A 28 28.54 -0.79 -5.76
CA GLU A 28 28.65 -1.36 -7.10
C GLU A 28 29.12 -2.81 -7.00
N THR A 29 28.46 -3.70 -7.73
CA THR A 29 28.90 -5.09 -7.95
C THR A 29 29.03 -5.35 -9.44
N ASP A 30 29.59 -6.50 -9.82
CA ASP A 30 29.70 -6.89 -11.23
C ASP A 30 28.32 -7.06 -11.89
N SER A 31 27.28 -7.36 -11.12
CA SER A 31 25.94 -7.71 -11.63
C SER A 31 24.84 -6.70 -11.31
N SER A 32 25.05 -5.80 -10.36
CA SER A 32 24.02 -4.90 -9.84
C SER A 32 24.60 -3.63 -9.22
N THR A 33 23.73 -2.63 -9.09
CA THR A 33 23.96 -1.44 -8.26
C THR A 33 23.01 -1.52 -7.07
N ILE A 34 23.55 -1.44 -5.86
CA ILE A 34 22.78 -1.47 -4.61
C ILE A 34 22.77 -0.07 -4.02
N LYS A 35 21.57 0.50 -3.85
CA LYS A 35 21.35 1.78 -3.18
C LYS A 35 20.68 1.52 -1.84
N ILE A 36 21.31 1.98 -0.76
CA ILE A 36 20.78 1.94 0.60
C ILE A 36 20.46 3.37 1.00
N ILE A 37 19.19 3.65 1.31
CA ILE A 37 18.72 4.95 1.76
C ILE A 37 18.20 4.79 3.18
N ARG A 38 18.70 5.57 4.11
CA ARG A 38 18.13 5.69 5.45
C ARG A 38 17.46 7.04 5.56
N ASN A 39 16.17 7.12 5.83
CA ASN A 39 15.45 8.37 6.11
C ASN A 39 14.86 8.35 7.53
N SER A 40 14.04 9.35 7.89
CA SER A 40 13.46 9.48 9.23
C SER A 40 12.42 8.43 9.59
N SER A 41 11.95 7.64 8.62
CA SER A 41 10.85 6.68 8.79
C SER A 41 11.23 5.25 8.37
N TYR A 42 12.14 5.11 7.41
CA TYR A 42 12.49 3.82 6.80
C TYR A 42 13.97 3.68 6.48
N LYS A 43 14.42 2.42 6.44
CA LYS A 43 15.63 2.01 5.74
C LYS A 43 15.21 1.29 4.47
N GLU A 44 15.69 1.74 3.33
CA GLU A 44 15.37 1.21 2.01
C GLU A 44 16.62 0.56 1.41
N PHE A 45 16.43 -0.62 0.82
CA PHE A 45 17.43 -1.32 0.01
C PHE A 45 16.86 -1.50 -1.39
N ARG A 46 17.59 -1.00 -2.37
CA ARG A 46 17.24 -1.10 -3.78
C ARG A 46 18.40 -1.70 -4.54
N GLU A 47 18.25 -2.94 -4.98
CA GLU A 47 19.20 -3.60 -5.88
C GLU A 47 18.69 -3.52 -7.32
N THR A 48 19.40 -2.80 -8.17
CA THR A 48 19.10 -2.67 -9.61
C THR A 48 20.04 -3.57 -10.40
N TYR A 49 19.49 -4.57 -11.08
CA TYR A 49 20.29 -5.54 -11.84
C TYR A 49 20.74 -4.94 -13.18
N LYS A 50 22.03 -5.06 -13.51
CA LYS A 50 22.61 -4.48 -14.74
C LYS A 50 22.02 -5.16 -15.99
N TYR A 51 22.00 -6.49 -15.99
CA TYR A 51 21.63 -7.31 -17.15
C TYR A 51 20.19 -7.83 -17.16
N LYS A 52 19.33 -7.38 -16.23
CA LYS A 52 17.91 -7.75 -16.16
C LYS A 52 17.03 -6.51 -16.01
N ASP A 53 15.80 -6.56 -16.52
CA ASP A 53 14.78 -5.52 -16.24
C ASP A 53 14.13 -5.75 -14.87
N SER A 54 14.96 -5.73 -13.83
CA SER A 54 14.51 -6.00 -12.47
C SER A 54 15.23 -5.11 -11.47
N ILE A 55 14.45 -4.68 -10.48
CA ILE A 55 14.87 -3.99 -9.28
C ILE A 55 14.24 -4.77 -8.12
N ARG A 56 15.07 -5.22 -7.19
CA ARG A 56 14.61 -5.75 -5.91
C ARG A 56 14.55 -4.61 -4.91
N TYR A 57 13.40 -4.44 -4.26
CA TYR A 57 13.14 -3.34 -3.34
C TYR A 57 12.68 -3.90 -2.00
N ILE A 58 13.42 -3.61 -0.93
CA ILE A 58 13.10 -4.02 0.44
C ILE A 58 13.11 -2.80 1.32
N VAL A 59 12.12 -2.68 2.19
CA VAL A 59 12.00 -1.61 3.18
C VAL A 59 11.95 -2.22 4.55
N TRP A 60 12.73 -1.69 5.49
CA TRP A 60 12.64 -2.01 6.92
C TRP A 60 12.14 -0.79 7.69
N TYR A 61 11.55 -1.05 8.84
CA TYR A 61 11.24 0.00 9.81
C TYR A 61 12.53 0.64 10.33
N ILE A 62 12.50 1.96 10.57
CA ILE A 62 13.69 2.65 11.10
C ILE A 62 13.91 2.40 12.59
N ASP A 63 12.80 2.24 13.34
CA ASP A 63 12.81 1.97 14.79
C ASP A 63 13.34 0.57 15.08
N ASP A 64 13.16 -0.35 14.13
CA ASP A 64 13.71 -1.70 14.15
C ASP A 64 14.12 -2.13 12.72
N THR A 65 15.40 -1.97 12.41
CA THR A 65 15.94 -2.32 11.08
C THR A 65 16.07 -3.82 10.84
N THR A 66 15.72 -4.67 11.82
CA THR A 66 15.63 -6.13 11.64
C THR A 66 14.26 -6.53 11.09
N GLN A 67 13.24 -5.70 11.30
CA GLN A 67 11.88 -5.97 10.84
C GLN A 67 11.63 -5.40 9.45
N ILE A 68 11.38 -6.29 8.49
CA ILE A 68 10.95 -5.91 7.15
C ILE A 68 9.55 -5.31 7.24
N HIS A 69 9.37 -4.16 6.59
CA HIS A 69 8.09 -3.51 6.35
C HIS A 69 7.50 -3.97 5.01
N SER A 70 8.30 -3.98 3.94
CA SER A 70 7.84 -4.43 2.62
C SER A 70 8.92 -5.06 1.76
N GLU A 71 8.51 -5.97 0.88
CA GLU A 71 9.34 -6.57 -0.17
C GLU A 71 8.62 -6.50 -1.51
N ARG A 72 9.30 -6.00 -2.55
CA ARG A 72 8.71 -5.82 -3.88
C ARG A 72 9.72 -6.06 -5.00
N TRP A 73 9.21 -6.51 -6.14
CA TRP A 73 9.95 -6.57 -7.40
C TRP A 73 9.38 -5.53 -8.36
N LEU A 74 10.27 -4.69 -8.91
CA LEU A 74 9.92 -3.62 -9.82
C LEU A 74 10.72 -3.75 -11.12
N ARG A 75 10.10 -3.45 -12.26
CA ARG A 75 10.85 -3.22 -13.50
C ARG A 75 11.64 -1.91 -13.40
N LYS A 76 12.58 -1.67 -14.31
CA LYS A 76 13.36 -0.41 -14.34
C LYS A 76 12.49 0.83 -14.59
N ASN A 77 11.29 0.63 -15.15
CA ASN A 77 10.26 1.67 -15.28
C ASN A 77 9.35 1.80 -14.03
N TYR A 78 9.73 1.21 -12.90
CA TYR A 78 9.03 1.23 -11.61
C TYR A 78 7.65 0.56 -11.58
N LYS A 79 7.26 -0.18 -12.63
CA LYS A 79 6.07 -1.03 -12.56
C LYS A 79 6.37 -2.27 -11.71
N SER A 80 5.53 -2.51 -10.71
CA SER A 80 5.57 -3.74 -9.92
C SER A 80 5.28 -4.97 -10.79
N PHE A 81 5.98 -6.07 -10.51
CA PHE A 81 5.75 -7.36 -11.12
C PHE A 81 6.02 -8.47 -10.09
N ASN A 82 5.61 -9.71 -10.40
CA ASN A 82 5.74 -10.83 -9.46
C ASN A 82 4.99 -10.54 -8.13
N ILE A 83 5.48 -11.09 -7.02
CA ILE A 83 4.87 -10.96 -5.71
C ILE A 83 5.44 -9.76 -4.94
N SER A 84 4.55 -8.99 -4.31
CA SER A 84 4.86 -8.02 -3.27
C SER A 84 4.29 -8.46 -1.93
N ARG A 85 5.00 -8.16 -0.84
CA ARG A 85 4.56 -8.47 0.53
C ARG A 85 4.67 -7.22 1.40
N GLU A 86 3.71 -7.08 2.29
CA GLU A 86 3.69 -6.05 3.34
C GLU A 86 3.54 -6.70 4.71
N TYR A 87 4.24 -6.17 5.69
CA TYR A 87 4.29 -6.66 7.05
C TYR A 87 3.96 -5.53 8.03
N ASN A 88 3.35 -5.89 9.15
CA ASN A 88 3.13 -4.95 10.25
C ASN A 88 4.41 -4.78 11.09
N LYS A 89 4.37 -3.90 12.09
CA LYS A 89 5.52 -3.65 12.99
C LYS A 89 5.93 -4.86 13.84
N ASP A 90 5.02 -5.82 14.05
CA ASP A 90 5.29 -7.07 14.77
C ASP A 90 5.87 -8.16 13.84
N GLY A 91 6.04 -7.85 12.54
CA GLY A 91 6.52 -8.76 11.53
C GLY A 91 5.51 -9.77 10.99
N ALA A 92 4.24 -9.64 11.38
CA ALA A 92 3.18 -10.42 10.78
C ALA A 92 2.92 -9.95 9.33
N LEU A 93 2.89 -10.91 8.40
CA LEU A 93 2.49 -10.65 7.02
C LEU A 93 1.04 -10.13 7.00
N MET A 94 0.86 -8.92 6.47
CA MET A 94 -0.44 -8.26 6.33
C MET A 94 -1.15 -8.71 5.06
N TYR A 95 -0.44 -8.68 3.94
CA TYR A 95 -0.95 -9.18 2.66
C TYR A 95 0.16 -9.52 1.67
N GLU A 96 -0.19 -10.35 0.70
CA GLU A 96 0.61 -10.69 -0.48
C GLU A 96 -0.13 -10.27 -1.75
N TRP A 97 0.53 -9.52 -2.63
CA TRP A 97 -0.03 -9.12 -3.92
C TRP A 97 0.79 -9.72 -5.06
N ASP A 98 0.18 -10.65 -5.79
CA ASP A 98 0.67 -11.15 -7.07
C ASP A 98 0.26 -10.19 -8.20
N HIS A 99 1.23 -9.41 -8.68
CA HIS A 99 1.04 -8.43 -9.75
C HIS A 99 0.85 -9.08 -11.13
N ASN A 100 1.31 -10.32 -11.31
CA ASN A 100 1.18 -11.04 -12.58
C ASN A 100 -0.25 -11.57 -12.74
N ASN A 101 -0.78 -12.17 -11.69
CA ASN A 101 -2.12 -12.75 -11.67
C ASN A 101 -3.20 -11.74 -11.24
N GLY A 102 -2.80 -10.60 -10.67
CA GLY A 102 -3.76 -9.60 -10.18
C GLY A 102 -4.57 -10.12 -9.01
N THR A 103 -3.94 -10.86 -8.10
CA THR A 103 -4.56 -11.42 -6.90
C THR A 103 -3.91 -10.84 -5.64
N CYS A 104 -4.71 -10.53 -4.62
CA CYS A 104 -4.23 -10.04 -3.33
C CYS A 104 -4.81 -10.91 -2.23
N ILE A 105 -3.94 -11.52 -1.42
CA ILE A 105 -4.30 -12.40 -0.30
C ILE A 105 -3.97 -11.65 0.98
N VAL A 106 -4.98 -11.39 1.80
CA VAL A 106 -4.81 -10.71 3.09
C VAL A 106 -4.76 -11.68 4.25
N ASN A 107 -4.12 -11.27 5.34
CA ASN A 107 -4.18 -11.96 6.61
C ASN A 107 -5.54 -11.74 7.28
N LYS A 108 -6.41 -12.74 7.23
CA LYS A 108 -7.79 -12.64 7.73
C LYS A 108 -7.88 -12.31 9.22
N THR A 109 -6.90 -12.71 10.02
CA THR A 109 -6.84 -12.37 11.46
C THR A 109 -6.62 -10.89 11.68
N LEU A 110 -5.76 -10.26 10.87
CA LEU A 110 -5.51 -8.82 10.93
C LEU A 110 -6.60 -8.00 10.21
N TYR A 111 -7.40 -8.63 9.35
CA TYR A 111 -8.40 -7.97 8.49
C TYR A 111 -9.81 -8.58 8.65
N PRO A 112 -10.45 -8.45 9.83
CA PRO A 112 -11.67 -9.18 10.18
C PRO A 112 -12.89 -8.83 9.31
N TYR A 113 -12.90 -7.66 8.67
CA TYR A 113 -14.01 -7.22 7.80
C TYR A 113 -13.71 -7.34 6.30
N HIS A 114 -12.57 -7.93 5.90
CA HIS A 114 -12.18 -7.98 4.49
C HIS A 114 -13.11 -8.83 3.63
N TYR A 115 -13.76 -9.85 4.21
CA TYR A 115 -14.75 -10.67 3.51
C TYR A 115 -15.89 -9.82 2.91
N LEU A 116 -16.24 -8.68 3.53
CA LEU A 116 -17.25 -7.76 3.00
C LEU A 116 -16.78 -7.08 1.71
N LEU A 117 -15.48 -6.79 1.59
CA LEU A 117 -14.90 -6.26 0.35
C LEU A 117 -14.93 -7.32 -0.76
N GLU A 118 -14.63 -8.57 -0.43
CA GLU A 118 -14.69 -9.71 -1.36
C GLU A 118 -16.13 -9.94 -1.85
N GLU A 119 -17.12 -9.97 -0.96
CA GLU A 119 -18.54 -10.12 -1.29
C GLU A 119 -19.04 -8.98 -2.20
N MET A 120 -18.70 -7.73 -1.86
CA MET A 120 -19.16 -6.58 -2.64
C MET A 120 -18.45 -6.50 -3.99
N LYS A 121 -17.19 -6.95 -4.09
CA LYS A 121 -16.52 -7.15 -5.37
C LYS A 121 -17.25 -8.17 -6.24
N ILE A 122 -17.66 -9.31 -5.69
CA ILE A 122 -18.41 -10.35 -6.43
C ILE A 122 -19.72 -9.77 -6.97
N LYS A 123 -20.47 -9.02 -6.16
CA LYS A 123 -21.71 -8.35 -6.60
C LYS A 123 -21.44 -7.35 -7.72
N ALA A 124 -20.39 -6.53 -7.58
CA ALA A 124 -20.00 -5.57 -8.61
C ALA A 124 -19.52 -6.23 -9.91
N ASP A 125 -18.77 -7.33 -9.83
CA ASP A 125 -18.34 -8.13 -10.99
C ASP A 125 -19.57 -8.71 -11.71
N SER A 126 -20.52 -9.26 -10.95
CA SER A 126 -21.76 -9.85 -11.46
C SER A 126 -22.61 -8.83 -12.20
N LEU A 127 -22.70 -7.60 -11.69
CA LEU A 127 -23.44 -6.52 -12.36
C LEU A 127 -22.85 -6.21 -13.75
N ILE A 128 -21.53 -6.12 -13.86
CA ILE A 128 -20.84 -5.85 -15.13
C ILE A 128 -21.02 -7.04 -16.09
N ILE A 129 -20.85 -8.27 -15.60
CA ILE A 129 -21.04 -9.48 -16.40
C ILE A 129 -22.48 -9.56 -16.91
N ASN A 130 -23.47 -9.26 -16.08
CA ASN A 130 -24.89 -9.29 -16.48
C ASN A 130 -25.22 -8.19 -17.49
N THR A 131 -24.53 -7.05 -17.44
CA THR A 131 -24.78 -5.91 -18.34
C THR A 131 -24.07 -6.06 -19.69
N TYR A 132 -22.82 -6.50 -19.68
CA TYR A 132 -21.94 -6.50 -20.87
C TYR A 132 -21.52 -7.89 -21.35
N GLY A 133 -21.87 -8.94 -20.60
CA GLY A 133 -21.50 -10.32 -20.89
C GLY A 133 -20.15 -10.74 -20.33
N LYS A 134 -20.00 -12.04 -20.05
CA LYS A 134 -18.78 -12.64 -19.49
C LYS A 134 -17.56 -12.47 -20.41
N ALA A 135 -17.74 -12.66 -21.72
CA ALA A 135 -16.66 -12.52 -22.70
C ALA A 135 -16.07 -11.10 -22.72
N PHE A 136 -16.94 -10.07 -22.60
CA PHE A 136 -16.48 -8.69 -22.46
C PHE A 136 -15.71 -8.50 -21.16
N PHE A 137 -16.26 -8.97 -20.03
CA PHE A 137 -15.64 -8.83 -18.72
C PHE A 137 -14.23 -9.44 -18.70
N ASP A 138 -14.08 -10.70 -19.11
CA ASP A 138 -12.80 -11.40 -19.06
C ASP A 138 -11.73 -10.71 -19.94
N LYS A 139 -12.14 -10.26 -21.13
CA LYS A 139 -11.24 -9.64 -22.12
C LYS A 139 -10.89 -8.19 -21.80
N HIS A 140 -11.82 -7.42 -21.23
CA HIS A 140 -11.69 -5.97 -21.13
C HIS A 140 -11.63 -5.42 -19.71
N ILE A 141 -12.01 -6.17 -18.68
CA ILE A 141 -12.06 -5.64 -17.31
C ILE A 141 -10.85 -6.14 -16.52
N LYS A 142 -10.17 -5.23 -15.83
CA LYS A 142 -9.17 -5.54 -14.81
C LYS A 142 -9.59 -4.89 -13.49
N PHE A 143 -9.61 -5.69 -12.42
CA PHE A 143 -9.82 -5.19 -11.08
C PHE A 143 -8.55 -4.48 -10.58
N GLU A 144 -8.72 -3.30 -9.98
CA GLU A 144 -7.64 -2.62 -9.27
C GLU A 144 -7.87 -2.71 -7.77
N PHE A 145 -6.82 -3.04 -7.02
CA PHE A 145 -6.89 -3.12 -5.57
C PHE A 145 -6.90 -1.75 -4.86
N ASN A 146 -6.93 -0.66 -5.62
CA ASN A 146 -7.14 0.69 -5.09
C ASN A 146 -8.64 0.95 -4.83
N CYS A 147 -9.17 0.20 -3.87
CA CYS A 147 -10.58 0.22 -3.47
C CYS A 147 -10.71 0.59 -2.01
N PHE A 148 -11.75 1.37 -1.68
CA PHE A 148 -11.93 1.97 -0.36
C PHE A 148 -13.28 1.60 0.24
N ALA A 149 -13.33 1.50 1.56
CA ALA A 149 -14.52 1.21 2.32
C ALA A 149 -14.85 2.38 3.25
N TYR A 150 -16.15 2.62 3.43
CA TYR A 150 -16.66 3.76 4.16
C TYR A 150 -17.82 3.39 5.07
N PHE A 151 -18.05 4.26 6.06
CA PHE A 151 -19.29 4.35 6.80
C PHE A 151 -20.10 5.55 6.28
N GLY A 152 -21.05 5.28 5.41
CA GLY A 152 -22.02 6.25 4.91
C GLY A 152 -23.11 6.53 5.94
N HIS A 153 -23.35 7.79 6.25
CA HIS A 153 -24.36 8.23 7.21
C HIS A 153 -24.89 9.63 6.88
N TRP A 154 -26.07 9.97 7.39
CA TRP A 154 -26.60 11.33 7.30
C TRP A 154 -25.98 12.21 8.38
N LYS A 155 -25.55 13.40 7.99
CA LYS A 155 -25.00 14.41 8.90
C LYS A 155 -25.76 15.71 8.70
N THR A 156 -26.17 16.31 9.82
CA THR A 156 -26.80 17.63 9.83
C THR A 156 -25.77 18.66 10.29
N ILE A 157 -25.56 19.69 9.47
CA ILE A 157 -24.77 20.86 9.84
C ILE A 157 -25.67 22.08 9.66
N ASN A 158 -25.87 22.85 10.74
CA ASN A 158 -26.87 23.91 10.81
C ASN A 158 -28.28 23.35 10.50
N THR A 159 -28.90 23.81 9.41
CA THR A 159 -30.23 23.38 8.97
C THR A 159 -30.20 22.38 7.81
N GLU A 160 -29.01 22.04 7.30
CA GLU A 160 -28.87 21.19 6.12
C GLU A 160 -28.45 19.78 6.51
N THR A 161 -29.11 18.78 5.91
CA THR A 161 -28.80 17.36 6.11
C THR A 161 -28.27 16.79 4.80
N PHE A 162 -27.04 16.25 4.85
CA PHE A 162 -26.39 15.65 3.69
C PHE A 162 -25.85 14.26 4.03
N TYR A 163 -25.78 13.39 3.02
CA TYR A 163 -25.19 12.07 3.17
C TYR A 163 -23.67 12.18 3.01
N THR A 164 -22.94 11.72 4.02
CA THR A 164 -21.47 11.78 4.10
C THR A 164 -20.88 10.40 4.29
N HIS A 165 -19.56 10.27 4.10
CA HIS A 165 -18.83 9.01 4.16
C HIS A 165 -17.57 9.16 5.01
N ASP A 166 -17.45 8.35 6.06
CA ASP A 166 -16.21 8.27 6.85
C ASP A 166 -15.31 7.16 6.32
N TYR A 167 -14.03 7.46 6.06
CA TYR A 167 -13.07 6.47 5.58
C TYR A 167 -12.76 5.42 6.65
N LEU A 168 -12.97 4.14 6.31
CA LEU A 168 -12.72 3.03 7.23
C LEU A 168 -11.45 2.25 6.92
N GLY A 169 -11.00 2.25 5.66
CA GLY A 169 -9.85 1.47 5.21
C GLY A 169 -9.96 1.09 3.73
N SER A 170 -9.08 0.22 3.27
CA SER A 170 -8.97 -0.18 1.87
C SER A 170 -8.77 -1.68 1.70
N TRP A 171 -8.54 -2.14 0.48
CA TRP A 171 -8.13 -3.54 0.25
C TRP A 171 -6.79 -3.87 0.90
N MET A 172 -5.89 -2.90 1.05
CA MET A 172 -4.53 -3.08 1.56
C MET A 172 -4.37 -2.63 3.01
N GLU A 173 -5.43 -2.12 3.65
CA GLU A 173 -5.43 -1.64 5.03
C GLU A 173 -6.56 -2.31 5.83
N PRO A 174 -6.33 -2.68 7.11
CA PRO A 174 -7.41 -3.18 7.95
C PRO A 174 -8.56 -2.18 8.08
N LEU A 175 -9.81 -2.65 8.01
CA LEU A 175 -10.97 -1.79 8.22
C LEU A 175 -11.16 -1.51 9.72
N LYS A 176 -11.30 -0.24 10.08
CA LYS A 176 -11.51 0.20 11.47
C LYS A 176 -12.83 -0.27 12.09
N SER A 177 -13.84 -0.49 11.25
CA SER A 177 -15.17 -0.97 11.65
C SER A 177 -15.88 -1.61 10.45
N LYS A 178 -17.08 -2.15 10.68
CA LYS A 178 -17.90 -2.74 9.63
C LYS A 178 -18.37 -1.67 8.62
N PRO A 179 -18.00 -1.75 7.32
CA PRO A 179 -18.44 -0.80 6.30
C PRO A 179 -19.89 -1.03 5.84
N ASN A 180 -20.50 0.03 5.29
CA ASN A 180 -21.79 -0.04 4.57
C ASN A 180 -21.72 0.62 3.17
N SER A 181 -20.60 1.24 2.81
CA SER A 181 -20.38 1.88 1.51
C SER A 181 -19.00 1.54 0.98
N PHE A 182 -18.91 1.30 -0.33
CA PHE A 182 -17.74 0.73 -0.99
C PHE A 182 -17.47 1.46 -2.30
N LEU A 183 -16.20 1.75 -2.56
CA LEU A 183 -15.72 2.33 -3.80
C LEU A 183 -14.77 1.36 -4.48
N PHE A 184 -15.19 0.84 -5.65
CA PHE A 184 -14.35 -0.03 -6.46
C PHE A 184 -13.81 0.72 -7.68
N SER A 185 -12.49 0.59 -7.92
CA SER A 185 -11.81 1.09 -9.11
C SER A 185 -11.61 -0.05 -10.12
N ARG A 186 -11.94 0.21 -11.39
CA ARG A 186 -11.76 -0.74 -12.48
C ARG A 186 -11.12 -0.04 -13.67
N VAL A 187 -10.26 -0.78 -14.37
CA VAL A 187 -9.65 -0.31 -15.61
C VAL A 187 -10.14 -1.13 -16.78
N LEU A 188 -10.55 -0.44 -17.84
CA LEU A 188 -10.76 -1.04 -19.15
C LEU A 188 -9.40 -1.34 -19.78
N LYS A 189 -9.12 -2.60 -20.12
CA LYS A 189 -7.82 -3.02 -20.68
C LYS A 189 -7.50 -2.35 -22.03
N SER A 190 -8.52 -1.99 -22.81
CA SER A 190 -8.38 -1.45 -24.18
C SER A 190 -8.37 0.08 -24.29
N LEU A 191 -8.65 0.79 -23.20
CA LEU A 191 -8.67 2.26 -23.11
C LEU A 191 -8.17 2.61 -21.71
N PHE A 192 -7.15 3.47 -21.55
CA PHE A 192 -6.69 3.96 -20.25
C PHE A 192 -7.75 4.85 -19.57
N PHE A 193 -8.94 4.30 -19.32
CA PHE A 193 -10.06 4.94 -18.66
C PHE A 193 -10.31 4.20 -17.36
N ILE A 194 -10.18 4.92 -16.25
CA ILE A 194 -10.51 4.42 -14.91
C ILE A 194 -12.00 4.68 -14.71
N GLN A 195 -12.81 3.62 -14.63
CA GLN A 195 -14.19 3.76 -14.22
C GLN A 195 -14.27 3.47 -12.71
N ARG A 196 -14.68 4.48 -11.94
CA ARG A 196 -14.95 4.34 -10.50
C ARG A 196 -16.42 4.07 -10.30
N THR A 197 -16.76 3.00 -9.58
CA THR A 197 -18.14 2.64 -9.29
C THR A 197 -18.36 2.66 -7.79
N TYR A 198 -19.33 3.48 -7.35
CA TYR A 198 -19.75 3.58 -5.96
C TYR A 198 -20.90 2.60 -5.71
N PHE A 199 -20.78 1.79 -4.67
CA PHE A 199 -21.84 0.91 -4.19
C PHE A 199 -22.14 1.26 -2.73
N SER A 200 -23.36 1.71 -2.46
CA SER A 200 -23.88 1.89 -1.10
C SER A 200 -24.88 0.78 -0.83
N CYS A 201 -24.67 0.04 0.26
CA CYS A 201 -25.67 -0.90 0.76
C CYS A 201 -26.54 -0.16 1.77
N LYS A 202 -27.84 -0.06 1.48
CA LYS A 202 -28.87 0.24 2.50
C LYS A 202 -29.25 -1.05 3.22
#